data_AF-A0A850A2R1-F1
#
_entry.id   AF-A0A850A2R1-F1
#
_cell.length_a   1.000
_cell.length_b   1.000
_cell.length_c   1.000
_cell.angle_alpha   90.00
_cell.angle_beta   90.00
_cell.angle_gamma   90.00
#
_symmetry.space_group_name_H-M   'P 1'
#
loop_
_entity.id
_entity.type
_entity.pdbx_description
1 polymer ?
#
loop_
_entity_poly.entity_id
_entity_poly.type
_entity_poly.pdbx_seq_one_letter_code
_entity_poly.pdbx_strand_id
1 'polypeptide(L)' 'PPATTLAQAASWAAWQSQARDQSKAAVLYTERRHLRKFKGARPGQVRVLQHKSLTVTPAPPPQT' A
#
# COMPACT_ATOMS: atom_id res chain seq x y z
N PRO A 1 -4.87 -6.34 -12.62
CA PRO A 1 -5.78 -5.17 -12.51
C PRO A 1 -5.28 -4.06 -13.46
N PRO A 2 -6.15 -3.15 -13.91
CA PRO A 2 -5.72 -2.00 -14.70
C PRO A 2 -4.82 -1.08 -13.88
N ALA A 3 -3.86 -0.43 -14.55
CA ALA A 3 -2.85 0.41 -13.90
C ALA A 3 -3.47 1.60 -13.16
N THR A 4 -4.57 2.14 -13.66
CA THR A 4 -5.33 3.25 -13.06
C THR A 4 -5.87 2.90 -11.67
N THR A 5 -6.49 1.73 -11.52
CA THR A 5 -7.01 1.26 -10.23
C THR A 5 -5.90 1.03 -9.21
N LEU A 6 -4.75 0.50 -9.65
CA LEU A 6 -3.59 0.32 -8.76
C LEU A 6 -3.07 1.67 -8.26
N ALA A 7 -2.96 2.67 -9.13
CA ALA A 7 -2.52 4.00 -8.75
C ALA A 7 -3.49 4.67 -7.76
N GLN A 8 -4.80 4.58 -8.00
CA GLN A 8 -5.82 5.11 -7.09
C GLN A 8 -5.77 4.45 -5.71
N ALA A 9 -5.75 3.11 -5.66
CA ALA A 9 -5.66 2.38 -4.41
C ALA A 9 -4.36 2.70 -3.65
N ALA A 10 -3.24 2.84 -4.37
CA ALA A 10 -1.97 3.24 -3.78
C ALA A 10 -2.03 4.66 -3.21
N SER A 11 -2.67 5.63 -3.90
CA SER A 11 -2.87 6.98 -3.38
C SER A 11 -3.69 7.00 -2.09
N TRP A 12 -4.74 6.17 -1.99
CA TRP A 12 -5.54 6.05 -0.77
C TRP A 12 -4.75 5.40 0.37
N ALA A 13 -3.95 4.37 0.07
CA ALA A 13 -3.07 3.74 1.03
C ALA A 13 -1.99 4.71 1.56
N ALA A 14 -1.41 5.52 0.67
CA ALA A 14 -0.46 6.56 1.04
C ALA A 14 -1.12 7.63 1.96
N TRP A 15 -2.36 8.01 1.67
CA TRP A 15 -3.11 8.97 2.48
C TRP A 15 -3.41 8.48 3.90
N GLN A 16 -3.68 7.18 4.07
CA GLN A 16 -3.89 6.56 5.38
C GLN A 16 -2.59 6.11 6.08
N SER A 17 -1.44 6.53 5.56
CA SER A 17 -0.13 6.20 6.12
C SER A 17 0.52 7.41 6.78
N GLN A 18 1.68 7.20 7.39
CA GLN A 18 2.51 8.29 7.90
C GLN A 18 3.07 9.20 6.79
N ALA A 19 3.00 8.79 5.52
CA ALA A 19 3.46 9.56 4.37
C ALA A 19 2.37 10.48 3.78
N ARG A 20 1.30 10.76 4.53
CA ARG A 20 0.17 11.59 4.07
C ARG A 20 0.59 12.98 3.59
N ASP A 21 1.54 13.61 4.29
CA ASP A 21 2.02 14.96 3.98
C ASP A 21 3.18 14.98 2.97
N GLN A 22 3.62 13.81 2.48
CA GLN A 22 4.67 13.74 1.47
C GLN A 22 4.14 14.03 0.07
N SER A 23 4.92 14.77 -0.73
CA SER A 23 4.57 15.03 -2.13
C SER A 23 4.62 13.78 -3.01
N LYS A 24 5.47 12.81 -2.64
CA LYS A 24 5.61 11.51 -3.32
C LYS A 24 5.82 10.42 -2.27
N ALA A 25 4.89 9.50 -2.16
CA ALA A 25 4.97 8.35 -1.25
C ALA A 25 5.30 7.08 -2.05
N ALA A 26 6.17 6.24 -1.49
CA ALA A 26 6.47 4.91 -2.04
C ALA A 26 5.53 3.87 -1.41
N VAL A 27 4.70 3.25 -2.23
CA VAL A 27 3.73 2.23 -1.80
C VAL A 27 4.15 0.87 -2.33
N LEU A 28 4.09 -0.15 -1.47
CA LEU A 28 4.38 -1.53 -1.84
C LEU A 28 3.14 -2.19 -2.43
N TYR A 29 3.25 -2.65 -3.67
CA TYR A 29 2.26 -3.48 -4.34
C TYR A 29 2.73 -4.94 -4.36
N THR A 30 1.89 -5.83 -3.84
CA THR A 30 2.14 -7.27 -3.89
C THR A 30 0.84 -8.07 -3.98
N GLU A 31 0.97 -9.31 -4.43
CA GLU A 31 -0.13 -10.26 -4.44
C GLU A 31 -0.24 -10.96 -3.08
N ARG A 32 -1.46 -11.30 -2.68
CA ARG A 32 -1.74 -11.92 -1.37
C ARG A 32 -0.93 -13.20 -1.11
N ARG A 33 -0.61 -13.98 -2.14
CA ARG A 33 0.21 -15.20 -2.01
C ARG A 33 1.65 -14.95 -1.53
N HIS A 34 2.18 -13.74 -1.73
CA HIS A 34 3.52 -13.35 -1.28
C HIS A 34 3.54 -12.73 0.12
N LEU A 35 2.38 -12.66 0.79
CA LEU A 35 2.26 -12.22 2.18
C LEU A 35 2.32 -13.43 3.11
N ARG A 36 3.18 -13.38 4.13
CA ARG A 36 3.25 -14.40 5.18
C ARG A 36 3.11 -13.79 6.56
N LYS A 37 2.27 -14.42 7.39
CA LYS A 37 2.23 -14.17 8.83
C LYS A 37 3.37 -14.95 9.48
N PHE A 38 4.30 -14.26 10.13
CA PHE A 38 5.38 -14.92 10.87
C PHE A 38 4.91 -15.32 12.28
N LYS A 39 5.55 -16.33 12.85
CA LYS A 39 5.20 -16.86 14.19
C LYS A 39 5.43 -15.76 15.23
N GLY A 40 4.38 -15.46 16.02
CA GLY A 40 4.42 -14.39 17.02
C GLY A 40 4.10 -12.97 16.51
N ALA A 41 3.70 -12.82 15.24
CA ALA A 41 3.28 -11.52 14.70
C ALA A 41 2.03 -10.99 15.42
N ARG A 42 2.08 -9.71 15.82
CA ARG A 42 0.90 -9.00 16.35
C ARG A 42 -0.17 -8.83 15.25
N PRO A 43 -1.46 -8.69 15.59
CA PRO A 43 -2.49 -8.34 14.62
C PRO A 43 -2.07 -7.12 13.80
N GLY A 44 -2.13 -7.24 12.47
CA GLY A 44 -1.67 -6.20 11.53
C GLY A 44 -0.23 -6.33 11.04
N GLN A 45 0.63 -7.15 11.67
CA GLN A 45 1.99 -7.39 11.16
C GLN A 45 2.03 -8.52 10.14
N VAL A 46 2.62 -8.23 8.99
CA VAL A 46 2.83 -9.18 7.89
C VAL A 46 4.23 -9.03 7.31
N ARG A 47 4.82 -10.13 6.86
CA ARG A 47 6.07 -10.12 6.10
C ARG A 47 5.75 -10.20 4.61
N VAL A 48 6.34 -9.28 3.85
CA VAL A 48 6.23 -9.25 2.39
C VAL A 48 7.44 -9.97 1.81
N LEU A 49 7.22 -11.04 1.04
CA LEU A 49 8.31 -11.80 0.42
C LEU A 49 8.80 -11.17 -0.88
N GLN A 50 7.86 -10.68 -1.68
CA GLN A 50 8.14 -10.04 -2.96
C GLN A 50 7.18 -8.87 -3.11
N HIS A 51 7.68 -7.73 -3.58
CA HIS A 51 6.88 -6.54 -3.82
C HIS A 51 7.41 -5.76 -5.00
N LYS A 52 6.54 -4.91 -5.55
CA LYS A 52 6.90 -3.83 -6.45
C LYS A 52 6.68 -2.51 -5.72
N SER A 53 7.56 -1.55 -5.92
CA SER A 53 7.40 -0.21 -5.36
C SER A 53 6.75 0.69 -6.39
N LEU A 54 5.70 1.40 -5.99
CA LEU A 54 4.99 2.39 -6.80
C LEU A 54 5.13 3.75 -6.13
N THR A 55 5.56 4.76 -6.88
CA THR A 55 5.61 6.13 -6.39
C THR A 55 4.31 6.84 -6.77
N VAL A 56 3.56 7.31 -5.78
CA VAL A 56 2.26 7.97 -5.97
C VAL A 56 2.14 9.22 -5.12
N THR A 57 1.27 10.13 -5.54
CA THR A 57 0.87 11.27 -4.71
C THR A 57 -0.28 10.83 -3.80
N PRO A 58 -0.21 11.05 -2.47
CA PRO A 58 -1.30 10.76 -1.57
C PRO A 58 -2.57 11.51 -1.96
N ALA A 59 -3.71 10.82 -1.98
CA ALA A 59 -5.01 11.44 -2.22
C ALA A 59 -6.08 10.73 -1.38
N PRO A 60 -7.07 11.47 -0.84
CA PRO A 60 -8.15 10.86 -0.09
C PRO A 60 -9.03 9.97 -0.99
N PRO A 61 -9.58 8.86 -0.46
CA PRO A 61 -10.61 8.10 -1.15
C PRO A 61 -11.89 8.94 -1.34
N PRO A 62 -12.65 8.69 -2.42
CA PRO A 62 -13.97 9.30 -2.58
C PRO A 62 -14.85 8.90 -1.39
N GLN A 63 -15.38 9.89 -0.68
CA GLN A 63 -16.34 9.67 0.38
C GLN A 63 -17.65 9.25 -0.29
N THR A 64 -18.05 7.99 -0.08
CA THR A 64 -19.36 7.45 -0.52
C THR A 64 -20.39 7.75 0.55
#